data_AF-A0A9D9V7Y6-F1
#
_entry.id   AF-A0A9D9V7Y6-F1
#
_cell.length_a   1.000
_cell.length_b   1.000
_cell.length_c   1.000
_cell.angle_alpha   90.00
_cell.angle_beta   90.00
_cell.angle_gamma   90.00
#
_symmetry.space_group_name_H-M   'P 1'
#
loop_
_entity.id
_entity.type
_entity.pdbx_description
1 polymer ?
#
loop_
_entity_poly.entity_id
_entity_poly.type
_entity_poly.pdbx_seq_one_letter_code
_entity_poly.pdbx_strand_id
1 'polypeptide(L)'
;MKKAREKNGVFQSLTLGIAENYRTEDPQSHIKYFSAETKEKKPYKVRLDANKNQLYRRVDRKTKSDGTIPNGIYLYVVSTNGGLYLLNDAYKIRHSTIRNGRDVLCAGHMTVRNGNITRMDNNSGHYKPGQKNLHIAAMHLYHQGLLSSDCMVSDKRDQLSMFSQSTTSETKIESLLDDSPYRQDYQNIIDDSSRYQKFRSAFRGRNSLITEGMVDDYFSCMGSRPELSRQPELNSRSGFDDAHMRILNLINDLGEKQLITSTEKEALIEATNKLVKSPETYVNFLELAKNHEAVAGGKLTAYMMLLGGWAAKITTAGSRGDLWIQKANEKIKQIASIEEFAETSRRRLGL
;
A
#
# COMPACT_ATOMS: atom_id res chain seq x y z
N MET A 1 -39.91 5.20 -6.95
CA MET A 1 -39.28 4.47 -5.83
C MET A 1 -38.56 3.16 -6.24
N LYS A 2 -38.09 3.00 -7.49
CA LYS A 2 -37.51 1.73 -8.01
C LYS A 2 -36.04 1.79 -8.48
N LYS A 3 -35.35 2.94 -8.38
CA LYS A 3 -33.98 3.13 -8.93
C LYS A 3 -32.82 3.04 -7.91
N ALA A 4 -33.06 2.57 -6.67
CA ALA A 4 -32.05 2.54 -5.62
C ALA A 4 -31.44 1.16 -5.32
N ARG A 5 -31.76 0.11 -6.11
CA ARG A 5 -31.42 -1.29 -5.76
C ARG A 5 -30.26 -1.91 -6.55
N GLU A 6 -29.75 -1.26 -7.59
CA GLU A 6 -28.74 -1.89 -8.48
C GLU A 6 -27.27 -1.51 -8.18
N LYS A 7 -27.00 -0.48 -7.36
CA LYS A 7 -25.62 -0.02 -7.10
C LYS A 7 -24.89 -0.72 -5.93
N ASN A 8 -25.50 -1.74 -5.33
CA ASN A 8 -24.89 -2.48 -4.20
C ASN A 8 -24.27 -3.84 -4.59
N GLY A 9 -24.39 -4.29 -5.84
CA GLY A 9 -23.95 -5.64 -6.24
C GLY A 9 -22.42 -5.82 -6.33
N VAL A 10 -21.69 -4.78 -6.72
CA VAL A 10 -20.24 -4.88 -6.98
C VAL A 10 -19.43 -4.96 -5.67
N PHE A 11 -19.82 -4.18 -4.65
CA PHE A 11 -19.20 -4.24 -3.32
C PHE A 11 -19.51 -5.56 -2.60
N GLN A 12 -20.66 -6.18 -2.86
CA GLN A 12 -21.03 -7.47 -2.26
C GLN A 12 -20.25 -8.62 -2.88
N SER A 13 -19.98 -8.59 -4.19
CA SER A 13 -19.27 -9.65 -4.93
C SER A 13 -17.81 -9.84 -4.52
N LEU A 14 -17.04 -8.76 -4.33
CA LEU A 14 -15.65 -8.86 -3.84
C LEU A 14 -15.56 -9.20 -2.35
N THR A 15 -16.59 -8.86 -1.56
CA THR A 15 -16.62 -9.15 -0.12
C THR A 15 -17.08 -10.58 0.16
N LEU A 16 -17.99 -11.14 -0.67
CA LEU A 16 -18.50 -12.51 -0.52
C LEU A 16 -17.41 -13.57 -0.79
N GLY A 17 -16.57 -13.37 -1.81
CA GLY A 17 -15.47 -14.31 -2.12
C GLY A 17 -14.37 -14.39 -1.05
N ILE A 18 -14.31 -13.44 -0.11
CA ILE A 18 -13.35 -13.39 1.00
C ILE A 18 -13.99 -13.89 2.32
N ALA A 19 -15.33 -13.85 2.43
CA ALA A 19 -16.06 -14.12 3.66
C ALA A 19 -16.61 -15.55 3.80
N GLU A 20 -16.72 -16.33 2.72
CA GLU A 20 -17.46 -17.61 2.73
C GLU A 20 -16.78 -18.78 3.47
N ASN A 21 -15.50 -18.69 3.85
CA ASN A 21 -14.75 -19.85 4.37
C ASN A 21 -14.68 -20.01 5.91
N TYR A 22 -15.41 -19.25 6.72
CA TYR A 22 -15.06 -19.13 8.16
C TYR A 22 -16.22 -19.29 9.15
N ARG A 23 -17.01 -20.36 9.00
CA ARG A 23 -17.90 -20.85 10.07
C ARG A 23 -17.56 -22.29 10.44
N THR A 24 -16.70 -22.45 11.45
CA THR A 24 -16.68 -23.67 12.26
C THR A 24 -16.61 -23.27 13.73
N GLU A 25 -17.67 -23.57 14.47
CA GLU A 25 -17.76 -23.39 15.92
C GLU A 25 -17.16 -24.64 16.60
N ASP A 26 -16.19 -24.43 17.51
CA ASP A 26 -15.64 -25.49 18.37
C ASP A 26 -16.42 -25.52 19.71
N PRO A 27 -17.22 -26.57 19.98
CA PRO A 27 -18.10 -26.65 21.14
C PRO A 27 -17.39 -26.82 22.49
N GLN A 28 -16.10 -27.12 22.55
CA GLN A 28 -15.40 -27.42 23.81
C GLN A 28 -14.70 -26.22 24.47
N SER A 29 -14.76 -25.05 23.84
CA SER A 29 -14.01 -23.90 24.30
C SER A 29 -14.77 -23.14 25.39
N HIS A 30 -14.22 -23.05 26.60
CA HIS A 30 -14.71 -22.23 27.71
C HIS A 30 -14.60 -20.71 27.40
N ILE A 31 -15.23 -20.25 26.31
CA ILE A 31 -15.15 -18.89 25.80
C ILE A 31 -16.25 -18.04 26.42
N LYS A 32 -15.85 -16.95 27.08
CA LYS A 32 -16.78 -15.87 27.45
C LYS A 32 -17.02 -14.97 26.24
N TYR A 33 -18.24 -14.97 25.74
CA TYR A 33 -18.74 -13.96 24.80
C TYR A 33 -19.37 -12.81 25.59
N PHE A 34 -19.28 -11.57 25.08
CA PHE A 34 -20.03 -10.46 25.68
C PHE A 34 -21.52 -10.76 25.56
N SER A 35 -22.21 -10.97 26.68
CA SER A 35 -23.67 -10.84 26.71
C SER A 35 -24.00 -9.34 26.74
N ALA A 36 -25.17 -8.95 26.22
CA ALA A 36 -25.62 -7.57 26.24
C ALA A 36 -25.79 -6.99 27.67
N GLU A 37 -25.71 -7.85 28.69
CA GLU A 37 -26.06 -7.58 30.09
C GLU A 37 -24.85 -7.33 31.00
N THR A 38 -23.64 -7.76 30.64
CA THR A 38 -22.47 -7.46 31.47
C THR A 38 -22.01 -6.01 31.25
N LYS A 39 -22.01 -5.21 32.32
CA LYS A 39 -21.42 -3.84 32.35
C LYS A 39 -19.91 -3.82 32.09
N GLU A 40 -19.30 -4.96 31.75
CA GLU A 40 -17.87 -5.09 31.53
C GLU A 40 -17.46 -4.51 30.17
N LYS A 41 -16.75 -3.37 30.28
CA LYS A 41 -15.92 -2.63 29.30
C LYS A 41 -16.11 -3.05 27.84
N LYS A 42 -17.00 -2.32 27.16
CA LYS A 42 -17.20 -2.39 25.70
C LYS A 42 -15.94 -1.94 24.95
N PRO A 43 -15.59 -2.59 23.83
CA PRO A 43 -14.57 -2.06 22.93
C PRO A 43 -14.97 -0.66 22.48
N TYR A 44 -13.99 0.22 22.37
CA TYR A 44 -14.26 1.62 22.06
C TYR A 44 -13.63 2.03 20.75
N LYS A 45 -14.33 2.93 20.05
CA LYS A 45 -13.88 3.43 18.75
C LYS A 45 -12.85 4.53 18.95
N VAL A 46 -11.74 4.44 18.22
CA VAL A 46 -10.66 5.44 18.27
C VAL A 46 -10.90 6.56 17.27
N ARG A 47 -10.50 7.77 17.64
CA ARG A 47 -10.52 8.99 16.82
C ARG A 47 -9.28 9.85 17.14
N LEU A 48 -8.89 10.69 16.19
CA LEU A 48 -7.88 11.73 16.39
C LEU A 48 -8.55 13.03 16.87
N ASP A 49 -8.03 13.63 17.94
CA ASP A 49 -8.39 14.99 18.34
C ASP A 49 -7.62 15.98 17.44
N ALA A 50 -8.35 16.69 16.59
CA ALA A 50 -7.78 17.64 15.64
C ALA A 50 -7.01 18.79 16.31
N ASN A 51 -7.31 19.10 17.59
CA ASN A 51 -6.68 20.22 18.30
C ASN A 51 -5.44 19.79 19.10
N LYS A 52 -5.35 18.51 19.48
CA LYS A 52 -4.30 18.00 20.37
C LYS A 52 -3.36 17.00 19.71
N ASN A 53 -3.65 16.60 18.47
CA ASN A 53 -2.94 15.54 17.74
C ASN A 53 -2.75 14.27 18.58
N GLN A 54 -3.77 13.91 19.36
CA GLN A 54 -3.75 12.77 20.28
C GLN A 54 -4.95 11.87 20.03
N LEU A 55 -4.75 10.56 20.21
CA LEU A 55 -5.82 9.59 20.12
C LEU A 55 -6.74 9.66 21.33
N TYR A 56 -8.03 9.68 21.09
CA TYR A 56 -9.04 9.62 22.14
C TYR A 56 -10.04 8.50 21.93
N ARG A 57 -10.60 8.07 23.06
CA ARG A 57 -11.66 7.09 23.12
C ARG A 57 -13.01 7.75 22.86
N ARG A 58 -13.78 7.20 21.92
CA ARG A 58 -15.17 7.58 21.69
C ARG A 58 -16.09 6.54 22.32
N VAL A 59 -16.82 6.96 23.34
CA VAL A 59 -17.78 6.13 24.07
C VAL A 59 -19.04 5.89 23.24
N ASP A 60 -19.66 6.96 22.72
CA ASP A 60 -20.86 6.84 21.87
C ASP A 60 -20.87 7.81 20.67
N ARG A 61 -21.88 7.64 19.80
CA ARG A 61 -22.09 8.53 18.64
C ARG A 61 -22.41 9.97 19.05
N LYS A 62 -22.94 10.19 20.27
CA LYS A 62 -23.45 11.49 20.76
C LYS A 62 -22.60 12.13 21.87
N THR A 63 -21.72 11.39 22.55
CA THR A 63 -20.94 11.89 23.69
C THR A 63 -19.54 12.40 23.29
N LYS A 64 -19.06 13.41 24.03
CA LYS A 64 -17.67 13.88 23.97
C LYS A 64 -16.71 12.75 24.38
N SER A 65 -15.49 12.84 23.89
CA SER A 65 -14.38 11.95 24.28
C SER A 65 -14.27 11.84 25.79
N ASP A 66 -13.94 10.66 26.30
CA ASP A 66 -13.79 10.40 27.74
C ASP A 66 -12.32 10.27 28.17
N GLY A 67 -11.41 10.86 27.38
CA GLY A 67 -10.00 10.95 27.68
C GLY A 67 -9.09 10.43 26.56
N THR A 68 -7.81 10.76 26.70
CA THR A 68 -6.72 10.20 25.89
C THR A 68 -6.62 8.70 26.13
N ILE A 69 -6.18 7.95 25.11
CA ILE A 69 -5.96 6.51 25.26
C ILE A 69 -4.73 6.29 26.15
N PRO A 70 -4.84 5.56 27.28
CA PRO A 70 -3.70 5.31 28.15
C PRO A 70 -2.60 4.51 27.45
N ASN A 71 -1.37 4.66 27.93
CA ASN A 71 -0.26 3.82 27.50
C ASN A 71 -0.57 2.34 27.81
N GLY A 72 -0.22 1.45 26.89
CA GLY A 72 -0.42 0.02 27.10
C GLY A 72 -0.51 -0.77 25.81
N ILE A 73 -0.75 -2.07 25.99
CA ILE A 73 -0.98 -3.03 24.91
C ILE A 73 -2.49 -3.27 24.82
N TYR A 74 -2.99 -3.27 23.59
CA TYR A 74 -4.39 -3.39 23.28
C TYR A 74 -4.61 -4.46 22.22
N LEU A 75 -5.69 -5.21 22.38
CA LEU A 75 -6.31 -5.91 21.26
C LEU A 75 -6.95 -4.86 20.36
N TYR A 76 -6.68 -4.95 19.07
CA TYR A 76 -7.32 -4.06 18.10
C TYR A 76 -8.09 -4.82 17.04
N VAL A 77 -9.10 -4.15 16.50
CA VAL A 77 -9.83 -4.56 15.32
C VAL A 77 -10.02 -3.36 14.40
N VAL A 78 -9.63 -3.53 13.15
CA VAL A 78 -9.96 -2.62 12.05
C VAL A 78 -11.13 -3.22 11.30
N SER A 79 -12.28 -2.55 11.32
CA SER A 79 -13.43 -2.98 10.52
C SER A 79 -13.20 -2.73 9.02
N THR A 80 -13.96 -3.43 8.17
CA THR A 80 -13.92 -3.25 6.70
C THR A 80 -14.23 -1.82 6.22
N ASN A 81 -14.82 -0.97 7.07
CA ASN A 81 -15.04 0.44 6.78
C ASN A 81 -13.97 1.39 7.35
N GLY A 82 -12.84 0.83 7.81
CA GLY A 82 -11.71 1.61 8.30
C GLY A 82 -11.83 2.09 9.74
N GLY A 83 -12.89 1.72 10.48
CA GLY A 83 -12.99 2.05 11.89
C GLY A 83 -12.04 1.21 12.76
N LEU A 84 -11.21 1.87 13.57
CA LEU A 84 -10.37 1.25 14.60
C LEU A 84 -11.13 1.13 15.93
N TYR A 85 -11.07 -0.07 16.52
CA TYR A 85 -11.61 -0.38 17.84
C TYR A 85 -10.49 -0.97 18.69
N LEU A 86 -10.37 -0.51 19.93
CA LEU A 86 -9.41 -1.03 20.90
C LEU A 86 -10.14 -1.65 22.10
N LEU A 87 -9.51 -2.69 22.64
CA LEU A 87 -9.85 -3.32 23.90
C LEU A 87 -8.56 -3.57 24.67
N ASN A 88 -8.55 -3.26 25.97
CA ASN A 88 -7.35 -3.46 26.79
C ASN A 88 -7.08 -4.97 26.94
N ASP A 89 -5.85 -5.41 26.65
CA ASP A 89 -5.43 -6.81 26.60
C ASP A 89 -5.31 -7.47 27.99
N ALA A 90 -5.53 -6.71 29.07
CA ALA A 90 -5.56 -7.24 30.44
C ALA A 90 -6.69 -8.27 30.69
N TYR A 91 -7.63 -8.42 29.77
CA TYR A 91 -8.79 -9.28 29.90
C TYR A 91 -8.72 -10.33 28.81
N LYS A 92 -8.65 -11.62 29.18
CA LYS A 92 -8.58 -12.82 28.32
C LYS A 92 -9.77 -12.93 27.33
N ILE A 93 -9.90 -11.96 26.43
CA ILE A 93 -11.03 -11.74 25.54
C ILE A 93 -10.52 -11.92 24.11
N ARG A 94 -11.33 -12.55 23.26
CA ARG A 94 -10.97 -12.83 21.86
C ARG A 94 -11.38 -11.67 20.94
N HIS A 95 -10.59 -11.43 19.88
CA HIS A 95 -10.87 -10.39 18.88
C HIS A 95 -12.26 -10.48 18.23
N SER A 96 -12.82 -11.70 18.09
CA SER A 96 -14.15 -11.94 17.52
C SER A 96 -15.28 -11.24 18.29
N THR A 97 -15.09 -11.03 19.58
CA THR A 97 -16.07 -10.39 20.47
C THR A 97 -16.10 -8.86 20.30
N ILE A 98 -15.05 -8.24 19.75
CA ILE A 98 -14.93 -6.79 19.61
C ILE A 98 -15.95 -6.21 18.62
N ARG A 99 -16.40 -7.01 17.64
CA ARG A 99 -17.29 -6.58 16.56
C ARG A 99 -18.63 -7.32 16.52
N ASN A 100 -18.95 -8.12 17.56
CA ASN A 100 -20.14 -8.96 17.61
C ASN A 100 -20.35 -9.77 16.31
N GLY A 101 -19.29 -10.45 15.86
CA GLY A 101 -19.34 -11.31 14.66
C GLY A 101 -19.41 -10.58 13.31
N ARG A 102 -19.28 -9.25 13.27
CA ARG A 102 -19.20 -8.50 12.00
C ARG A 102 -17.81 -8.58 11.38
N ASP A 103 -17.77 -8.45 10.07
CA ASP A 103 -16.54 -8.46 9.28
C ASP A 103 -15.48 -7.50 9.80
N VAL A 104 -14.27 -8.02 9.76
CA VAL A 104 -13.03 -7.40 10.18
C VAL A 104 -12.11 -7.38 8.97
N LEU A 105 -11.36 -6.28 8.80
CA LEU A 105 -10.28 -6.17 7.83
C LEU A 105 -8.99 -6.74 8.41
N CYS A 106 -8.67 -6.35 9.65
CA CYS A 106 -7.47 -6.79 10.34
C CYS A 106 -7.69 -6.74 11.86
N ALA A 107 -6.98 -7.61 12.59
CA ALA A 107 -6.96 -7.65 14.03
C ALA A 107 -5.60 -8.17 14.51
N GLY A 108 -5.22 -7.78 15.72
CA GLY A 108 -3.98 -8.20 16.37
C GLY A 108 -3.74 -7.43 17.65
N HIS A 109 -2.47 -7.18 17.95
CA HIS A 109 -2.07 -6.33 19.07
C HIS A 109 -1.53 -4.99 18.60
N MET A 110 -1.80 -3.95 19.39
CA MET A 110 -1.28 -2.61 19.19
C MET A 110 -0.69 -2.07 20.49
N THR A 111 0.38 -1.31 20.39
CA THR A 111 0.96 -0.59 21.53
C THR A 111 0.68 0.89 21.39
N VAL A 112 0.08 1.48 22.43
CA VAL A 112 -0.11 2.94 22.55
C VAL A 112 0.92 3.50 23.53
N ARG A 113 1.62 4.56 23.11
CA ARG A 113 2.55 5.34 23.95
C ARG A 113 2.36 6.82 23.69
N ASN A 114 2.23 7.59 24.77
CA ASN A 114 2.07 9.04 24.77
C ASN A 114 0.96 9.51 23.82
N GLY A 115 -0.17 8.79 23.80
CA GLY A 115 -1.32 9.11 22.97
C GLY A 115 -1.17 8.71 21.49
N ASN A 116 -0.10 8.03 21.09
CA ASN A 116 0.16 7.57 19.72
C ASN A 116 0.25 6.04 19.65
N ILE A 117 -0.18 5.44 18.53
CA ILE A 117 0.08 4.03 18.27
C ILE A 117 1.48 3.89 17.70
N THR A 118 2.33 3.15 18.39
CA THR A 118 3.76 2.99 18.06
C THR A 118 4.09 1.61 17.49
N ARG A 119 3.23 0.60 17.72
CA ARG A 119 3.41 -0.76 17.20
C ARG A 119 2.06 -1.37 16.82
N MET A 120 2.03 -2.16 15.76
CA MET A 120 0.87 -2.91 15.26
C MET A 120 1.32 -4.27 14.71
N ASP A 121 0.63 -5.35 15.09
CA ASP A 121 0.86 -6.68 14.50
C ASP A 121 -0.45 -7.36 14.06
N ASN A 122 -0.36 -8.52 13.41
CA ASN A 122 -1.52 -9.35 13.02
C ASN A 122 -1.69 -10.59 13.92
N ASN A 123 -1.12 -10.60 15.12
CA ASN A 123 -1.27 -11.74 16.02
C ASN A 123 -2.65 -11.69 16.70
N SER A 124 -3.69 -12.27 16.09
CA SER A 124 -5.07 -12.24 16.61
C SER A 124 -5.63 -13.59 17.03
N GLY A 125 -4.76 -14.51 17.42
CA GLY A 125 -5.18 -15.85 17.85
C GLY A 125 -5.76 -16.66 16.69
N HIS A 126 -7.08 -16.80 16.62
CA HIS A 126 -7.77 -17.59 15.58
C HIS A 126 -8.01 -16.82 14.27
N TYR A 127 -8.04 -15.48 14.29
CA TYR A 127 -8.39 -14.70 13.10
C TYR A 127 -7.20 -14.50 12.12
N LYS A 128 -5.95 -14.48 12.64
CA LYS A 128 -4.66 -14.43 11.91
C LYS A 128 -4.71 -13.81 10.51
N PRO A 129 -5.00 -12.50 10.36
CA PRO A 129 -5.12 -11.87 9.07
C PRO A 129 -3.78 -11.90 8.34
N GLY A 130 -3.82 -12.14 7.03
CA GLY A 130 -2.64 -12.17 6.18
C GLY A 130 -1.87 -10.85 6.13
N GLN A 131 -0.63 -10.89 5.64
CA GLN A 131 0.23 -9.71 5.46
C GLN A 131 -0.47 -8.59 4.67
N LYS A 132 -1.17 -8.96 3.58
CA LYS A 132 -1.97 -8.02 2.78
C LYS A 132 -2.97 -7.23 3.63
N ASN A 133 -3.71 -7.92 4.50
CA ASN A 133 -4.71 -7.29 5.36
C ASN A 133 -4.08 -6.38 6.42
N LEU A 134 -2.95 -6.80 6.99
CA LEU A 134 -2.16 -5.98 7.92
C LEU A 134 -1.68 -4.69 7.24
N HIS A 135 -1.11 -4.79 6.04
CA HIS A 135 -0.60 -3.64 5.29
C HIS A 135 -1.73 -2.67 4.91
N ILE A 136 -2.83 -3.18 4.36
CA ILE A 136 -4.00 -2.34 4.01
C ILE A 136 -4.55 -1.63 5.24
N ALA A 137 -4.69 -2.34 6.36
CA ALA A 137 -5.17 -1.75 7.61
C ALA A 137 -4.21 -0.66 8.13
N ALA A 138 -2.91 -0.93 8.14
CA ALA A 138 -1.89 0.02 8.56
C ALA A 138 -1.94 1.30 7.72
N MET A 139 -1.87 1.19 6.38
CA MET A 139 -1.97 2.34 5.48
C MET A 139 -3.26 3.13 5.71
N HIS A 140 -4.39 2.42 5.86
CA HIS A 140 -5.67 3.07 6.08
C HIS A 140 -5.70 3.89 7.38
N LEU A 141 -5.13 3.38 8.47
CA LEU A 141 -5.08 4.10 9.73
C LEU A 141 -4.07 5.25 9.70
N TYR A 142 -2.95 5.10 8.98
CA TYR A 142 -1.98 6.17 8.76
C TYR A 142 -2.60 7.36 8.03
N HIS A 143 -3.33 7.12 6.93
CA HIS A 143 -4.01 8.19 6.20
C HIS A 143 -5.16 8.84 6.97
N GLN A 144 -5.69 8.18 8.01
CA GLN A 144 -6.62 8.80 8.96
C GLN A 144 -5.92 9.63 10.06
N GLY A 145 -4.59 9.66 10.09
CA GLY A 145 -3.79 10.26 11.15
C GLY A 145 -3.81 9.48 12.46
N LEU A 146 -4.25 8.22 12.45
CA LEU A 146 -4.33 7.38 13.66
C LEU A 146 -3.03 6.61 13.95
N LEU A 147 -2.21 6.37 12.92
CA LEU A 147 -0.86 5.82 13.07
C LEU A 147 0.18 6.91 12.79
N SER A 148 1.24 6.92 13.59
CA SER A 148 2.44 7.71 13.31
C SER A 148 3.27 7.05 12.21
N SER A 149 4.05 7.84 11.45
CA SER A 149 5.04 7.35 10.48
C SER A 149 6.11 6.45 11.10
N ASP A 150 6.38 6.64 12.40
CA ASP A 150 7.28 5.81 13.19
C ASP A 150 6.61 4.56 13.79
N CYS A 151 5.35 4.26 13.43
CA CYS A 151 4.72 3.03 13.88
C CYS A 151 5.44 1.81 13.26
N MET A 152 5.87 0.87 14.10
CA MET A 152 6.38 -0.42 13.63
C MET A 152 5.21 -1.35 13.30
N VAL A 153 5.26 -1.97 12.14
CA VAL A 153 4.27 -2.96 11.68
C VAL A 153 4.98 -4.30 11.53
N SER A 154 4.43 -5.35 12.13
CA SER A 154 5.07 -6.67 12.16
C SER A 154 4.10 -7.78 11.78
N ASP A 155 4.45 -8.61 10.80
CA ASP A 155 3.73 -9.85 10.53
C ASP A 155 4.22 -10.95 11.49
N LYS A 156 3.30 -11.51 12.28
CA LYS A 156 3.57 -12.51 13.32
C LYS A 156 2.83 -13.83 13.10
N ARG A 157 2.37 -14.11 11.88
CA ARG A 157 1.63 -15.35 11.58
C ARG A 157 2.40 -16.64 11.89
N ASP A 158 3.74 -16.59 11.84
CA ASP A 158 4.60 -17.77 11.98
C ASP A 158 5.14 -18.04 13.39
N GLN A 159 4.85 -17.18 14.37
CA GLN A 159 5.40 -17.33 15.73
C GLN A 159 4.77 -18.47 16.57
N LEU A 160 3.82 -19.22 16.00
CA LEU A 160 3.18 -20.37 16.66
C LEU A 160 3.75 -21.73 16.23
N SER A 161 4.71 -21.78 15.28
CA SER A 161 5.49 -23.00 15.03
C SER A 161 6.70 -22.99 15.97
N MET A 162 6.62 -23.83 17.01
CA MET A 162 7.46 -23.75 18.20
C MET A 162 8.95 -24.15 18.01
N PHE A 163 9.50 -24.14 16.78
CA PHE A 163 10.86 -24.66 16.51
C PHE A 163 11.65 -24.02 15.35
N SER A 164 11.25 -22.89 14.76
CA SER A 164 12.14 -22.17 13.85
C SER A 164 12.49 -20.79 14.39
N GLN A 165 13.75 -20.39 14.23
CA GLN A 165 14.20 -19.01 14.44
C GLN A 165 13.44 -18.11 13.47
N SER A 166 12.22 -17.68 13.83
CA SER A 166 11.38 -16.84 12.97
C SER A 166 11.90 -15.40 13.02
N THR A 167 12.52 -14.99 11.92
CA THR A 167 12.86 -13.59 11.64
C THR A 167 11.55 -12.78 11.60
N THR A 168 11.32 -11.99 12.64
CA THR A 168 10.26 -10.98 12.62
C THR A 168 10.72 -9.83 11.72
N SER A 169 10.05 -9.64 10.59
CA SER A 169 10.20 -8.41 9.82
C SER A 169 9.37 -7.31 10.50
N GLU A 170 10.01 -6.56 11.39
CA GLU A 170 9.47 -5.27 11.82
C GLU A 170 9.80 -4.24 10.74
N THR A 171 8.77 -3.61 10.18
CA THR A 171 8.94 -2.60 9.13
C THR A 171 8.29 -1.30 9.60
N LYS A 172 8.98 -0.17 9.40
CA LYS A 172 8.37 1.15 9.62
C LYS A 172 7.18 1.31 8.67
N ILE A 173 6.10 1.94 9.12
CA ILE A 173 4.97 2.19 8.22
C ILE A 173 5.36 3.09 7.04
N GLU A 174 6.32 3.99 7.22
CA GLU A 174 6.85 4.82 6.15
C GLU A 174 7.45 4.00 5.00
N SER A 175 8.27 2.99 5.32
CA SER A 175 8.82 2.09 4.28
C SER A 175 7.75 1.16 3.67
N LEU A 176 6.63 0.92 4.37
CA LEU A 176 5.47 0.27 3.76
C LEU A 176 4.73 1.18 2.77
N LEU A 177 4.78 2.50 2.91
CA LEU A 177 4.10 3.42 1.97
C LEU A 177 4.83 3.53 0.64
N ASP A 178 6.16 3.44 0.68
CA ASP A 178 7.01 3.54 -0.50
C ASP A 178 7.04 2.23 -1.31
N ASP A 179 7.13 1.08 -0.63
CA ASP A 179 7.42 -0.23 -1.25
C ASP A 179 6.31 -1.28 -1.12
N SER A 180 5.09 -0.93 -0.65
CA SER A 180 4.05 -1.96 -0.49
C SER A 180 3.57 -2.51 -1.83
N PRO A 181 3.65 -3.85 -2.06
CA PRO A 181 3.10 -4.50 -3.24
C PRO A 181 1.56 -4.39 -3.31
N TYR A 182 0.93 -3.95 -2.22
CA TYR A 182 -0.52 -3.79 -2.09
C TYR A 182 -0.97 -2.33 -2.26
N ARG A 183 -0.10 -1.42 -2.72
CA ARG A 183 -0.45 -0.01 -2.94
C ARG A 183 -1.60 0.16 -3.93
N GLN A 184 -1.63 -0.62 -5.01
CA GLN A 184 -2.72 -0.59 -5.98
C GLN A 184 -4.03 -1.13 -5.36
N ASP A 185 -3.96 -2.22 -4.59
CA ASP A 185 -5.12 -2.75 -3.84
C ASP A 185 -5.69 -1.69 -2.88
N TYR A 186 -4.81 -0.97 -2.18
CA TYR A 186 -5.21 0.11 -1.29
C TYR A 186 -5.84 1.29 -2.05
N GLN A 187 -5.26 1.69 -3.18
CA GLN A 187 -5.80 2.75 -4.04
C GLN A 187 -7.18 2.37 -4.58
N ASN A 188 -7.37 1.13 -5.02
CA ASN A 188 -8.67 0.61 -5.46
C ASN A 188 -9.72 0.66 -4.34
N ILE A 189 -9.35 0.30 -3.11
CA ILE A 189 -10.24 0.38 -1.93
C ILE A 189 -10.61 1.84 -1.61
N ILE A 190 -9.66 2.77 -1.76
CA ILE A 190 -9.90 4.20 -1.57
C ILE A 190 -10.88 4.74 -2.63
N ASP A 191 -10.64 4.42 -3.90
CA ASP A 191 -11.37 4.98 -5.03
C ASP A 191 -12.81 4.43 -5.11
N ASP A 192 -13.03 3.19 -4.70
CA ASP A 192 -14.35 2.57 -4.63
C ASP A 192 -15.15 3.00 -3.37
N SER A 193 -14.48 3.57 -2.36
CA SER A 193 -15.13 4.05 -1.14
C SER A 193 -15.80 5.41 -1.34
N SER A 194 -17.10 5.40 -1.65
CA SER A 194 -17.95 6.61 -1.61
C SER A 194 -17.89 7.36 -0.26
N ARG A 195 -17.49 6.69 0.83
CA ARG A 195 -17.24 7.29 2.14
C ARG A 195 -15.92 8.05 2.21
N TYR A 196 -14.86 7.60 1.54
CA TYR A 196 -13.60 8.34 1.46
C TYR A 196 -13.78 9.61 0.63
N GLN A 197 -14.51 9.54 -0.49
CA GLN A 197 -14.87 10.73 -1.26
C GLN A 197 -15.72 11.73 -0.44
N LYS A 198 -16.66 11.25 0.38
CA LYS A 198 -17.41 12.08 1.35
C LYS A 198 -16.55 12.64 2.50
N PHE A 199 -15.54 11.90 2.95
CA PHE A 199 -14.59 12.35 3.96
C PHE A 199 -13.65 13.44 3.40
N ARG A 200 -13.13 13.22 2.18
CA ARG A 200 -12.31 14.17 1.41
C ARG A 200 -13.08 15.45 1.11
N SER A 201 -14.36 15.36 0.73
CA SER A 201 -15.21 16.54 0.48
C SER A 201 -15.58 17.28 1.77
N ALA A 202 -15.80 16.58 2.89
CA ALA A 202 -16.05 17.20 4.19
C ALA A 202 -14.83 17.93 4.78
N PHE A 203 -13.61 17.55 4.39
CA PHE A 203 -12.36 18.21 4.82
C PHE A 203 -11.96 19.41 3.95
N ARG A 204 -12.41 19.50 2.69
CA ARG A 204 -12.18 20.69 1.83
C ARG A 204 -12.88 21.97 2.33
N GLY A 205 -13.87 21.85 3.21
CA GLY A 205 -14.68 22.99 3.68
C GLY A 205 -14.11 23.81 4.85
N ARG A 206 -12.89 23.55 5.34
CA ARG A 206 -12.33 24.28 6.52
C ARG A 206 -10.91 24.82 6.40
N ASN A 207 -10.26 24.69 5.25
CA ASN A 207 -9.01 25.40 4.94
C ASN A 207 -9.11 25.98 3.52
N SER A 208 -9.94 27.02 3.35
CA SER A 208 -9.89 27.85 2.14
C SER A 208 -8.73 28.84 2.27
N LEU A 209 -7.51 28.36 2.02
CA LEU A 209 -6.33 29.15 1.65
C LEU A 209 -5.09 28.29 1.32
N ILE A 210 -5.23 26.97 1.17
CA ILE A 210 -4.09 26.08 0.88
C ILE A 210 -4.32 25.39 -0.46
N THR A 211 -4.13 26.13 -1.53
CA THR A 211 -3.83 25.56 -2.86
C THR A 211 -2.91 26.54 -3.58
N GLU A 212 -1.82 25.99 -4.11
CA GLU A 212 -0.80 26.61 -4.97
C GLU A 212 0.47 27.19 -4.32
N GLY A 213 0.50 27.53 -3.03
CA GLY A 213 1.72 28.07 -2.40
C GLY A 213 2.61 27.12 -1.58
N MET A 214 2.08 26.01 -1.06
CA MET A 214 2.77 25.23 0.01
C MET A 214 3.53 23.99 -0.46
N VAL A 215 3.54 23.66 -1.75
CA VAL A 215 4.44 22.60 -2.24
C VAL A 215 5.88 23.12 -2.26
N ASP A 216 6.07 24.40 -2.57
CA ASP A 216 7.41 25.00 -2.67
C ASP A 216 8.01 25.34 -1.29
N ASP A 217 7.20 25.75 -0.32
CA ASP A 217 7.65 26.01 1.06
C ASP A 217 7.88 24.73 1.90
N TYR A 218 7.21 23.61 1.57
CA TYR A 218 7.48 22.32 2.21
C TYR A 218 8.85 21.74 1.81
N PHE A 219 9.35 22.09 0.62
CA PHE A 219 10.69 21.71 0.18
C PHE A 219 11.78 22.73 0.55
N SER A 220 11.44 23.99 0.86
CA SER A 220 12.40 25.00 1.35
C SER A 220 12.85 24.75 2.80
N CYS A 221 12.06 24.01 3.59
CA CYS A 221 12.36 23.71 5.00
C CYS A 221 13.26 22.47 5.23
N MET A 222 13.62 21.72 4.18
CA MET A 222 14.54 20.58 4.27
C MET A 222 15.99 21.08 4.23
N GLY A 223 16.43 21.68 5.33
CA GLY A 223 17.84 21.91 5.61
C GLY A 223 18.61 20.58 5.63
N SER A 224 19.71 20.53 4.88
CA SER A 224 20.76 19.51 4.88
C SER A 224 20.30 18.05 4.73
N ARG A 225 20.30 17.57 3.48
CA ARG A 225 20.17 16.16 3.07
C ARG A 225 21.06 15.22 3.90
N PRO A 226 20.57 14.02 4.27
CA PRO A 226 21.45 12.89 4.49
C PRO A 226 22.05 12.49 3.14
N GLU A 227 23.38 12.30 3.07
CA GLU A 227 24.04 11.71 1.92
C GLU A 227 23.45 10.31 1.66
N LEU A 228 22.54 10.21 0.68
CA LEU A 228 22.29 8.96 0.00
C LEU A 228 23.62 8.53 -0.64
N SER A 229 24.09 7.35 -0.25
CA SER A 229 25.31 6.72 -0.74
C SER A 229 25.47 6.97 -2.24
N ARG A 230 26.57 7.64 -2.60
CA ARG A 230 26.98 7.92 -3.97
C ARG A 230 27.08 6.62 -4.76
N GLN A 231 26.01 6.26 -5.48
CA GLN A 231 26.16 5.53 -6.73
C GLN A 231 26.88 6.49 -7.70
N PRO A 232 27.87 6.03 -8.47
CA PRO A 232 28.71 6.90 -9.29
C PRO A 232 27.84 7.75 -10.21
N GLU A 233 28.20 9.02 -10.32
CA GLU A 233 27.53 10.07 -11.07
C GLU A 233 27.20 9.64 -12.52
N LEU A 234 25.99 9.12 -12.72
CA LEU A 234 25.30 9.16 -14.01
C LEU A 234 24.80 10.60 -14.17
N ASN A 235 25.65 11.45 -14.75
CA ASN A 235 25.22 12.73 -15.32
C ASN A 235 23.94 12.48 -16.14
N SER A 236 22.89 13.24 -15.87
CA SER A 236 21.50 12.93 -16.28
C SER A 236 21.29 12.65 -17.77
N ARG A 237 22.21 13.10 -18.63
CA ARG A 237 22.18 12.86 -20.07
C ARG A 237 22.69 11.48 -20.48
N SER A 238 23.74 10.96 -19.84
CA SER A 238 24.27 9.63 -20.19
C SER A 238 23.31 8.50 -19.81
N GLY A 239 22.57 8.65 -18.70
CA GLY A 239 21.52 7.70 -18.32
C GLY A 239 20.32 7.71 -19.27
N PHE A 240 19.97 8.87 -19.83
CA PHE A 240 18.90 8.99 -20.82
C PHE A 240 19.29 8.36 -22.16
N ASP A 241 20.51 8.62 -22.63
CA ASP A 241 21.04 8.07 -23.87
C ASP A 241 21.23 6.54 -23.78
N ASP A 242 21.69 6.01 -22.64
CA ASP A 242 21.79 4.56 -22.42
C ASP A 242 20.41 3.89 -22.43
N ALA A 243 19.42 4.48 -21.73
CA ALA A 243 18.05 3.97 -21.74
C ALA A 243 17.44 3.98 -23.14
N HIS A 244 17.72 5.02 -23.94
CA HIS A 244 17.28 5.14 -25.33
C HIS A 244 17.85 4.01 -26.19
N MET A 245 19.17 3.81 -26.14
CA MET A 245 19.84 2.76 -26.92
C MET A 245 19.35 1.36 -26.55
N ARG A 246 19.14 1.08 -25.26
CA ARG A 246 18.62 -0.22 -24.81
C ARG A 246 17.21 -0.50 -25.32
N ILE A 247 16.32 0.50 -25.32
CA ILE A 247 14.97 0.35 -25.88
C ILE A 247 15.04 0.06 -27.38
N LEU A 248 15.83 0.83 -28.14
CA LEU A 248 15.93 0.63 -29.59
C LEU A 248 16.47 -0.76 -29.94
N ASN A 249 17.52 -1.22 -29.24
CA ASN A 249 18.06 -2.55 -29.42
C ASN A 249 17.03 -3.63 -29.09
N LEU A 250 16.26 -3.46 -28.01
CA LEU A 250 15.19 -4.39 -27.66
C LEU A 250 14.06 -4.39 -28.70
N ILE A 251 13.59 -3.23 -29.16
CA ILE A 251 12.55 -3.16 -30.19
C ILE A 251 13.00 -3.86 -31.48
N ASN A 252 14.27 -3.71 -31.87
CA ASN A 252 14.82 -4.41 -33.02
C ASN A 252 14.85 -5.93 -32.82
N ASP A 253 15.36 -6.41 -31.68
CA ASP A 253 15.39 -7.84 -31.34
C ASP A 253 13.98 -8.46 -31.31
N LEU A 254 13.00 -7.74 -30.75
CA LEU A 254 11.60 -8.19 -30.73
C LEU A 254 11.00 -8.28 -32.14
N GLY A 255 11.33 -7.33 -33.02
CA GLY A 255 10.90 -7.36 -34.41
C GLY A 255 11.54 -8.51 -35.19
N GLU A 256 12.84 -8.77 -34.99
CA GLU A 256 13.55 -9.89 -35.62
C GLU A 256 12.98 -11.24 -35.17
N LYS A 257 12.59 -11.35 -33.89
CA LYS A 257 11.91 -12.53 -33.33
C LYS A 257 10.42 -12.61 -33.67
N GLN A 258 9.88 -11.66 -34.44
CA GLN A 258 8.46 -11.57 -34.82
C GLN A 258 7.50 -11.53 -33.61
N LEU A 259 7.97 -11.02 -32.47
CA LEU A 259 7.16 -10.83 -31.26
C LEU A 259 6.33 -9.54 -31.30
N ILE A 260 6.65 -8.65 -32.23
CA ILE A 260 5.88 -7.45 -32.57
C ILE A 260 5.82 -7.33 -34.10
N THR A 261 4.75 -6.72 -34.62
CA THR A 261 4.59 -6.48 -36.06
C THR A 261 5.56 -5.41 -36.56
N SER A 262 5.85 -5.39 -37.86
CA SER A 262 6.68 -4.33 -38.47
C SER A 262 6.10 -2.93 -38.22
N THR A 263 4.77 -2.80 -38.27
CA THR A 263 4.07 -1.53 -37.98
C THR A 263 4.23 -1.11 -36.52
N GLU A 264 4.09 -2.03 -35.56
CA GLU A 264 4.33 -1.75 -34.14
C GLU A 264 5.80 -1.38 -33.88
N LYS A 265 6.74 -2.08 -34.52
CA LYS A 265 8.17 -1.78 -34.46
C LYS A 265 8.45 -0.35 -34.91
N GLU A 266 7.95 0.05 -36.07
CA GLU A 266 8.11 1.41 -36.60
C GLU A 266 7.52 2.46 -35.66
N ALA A 267 6.29 2.23 -35.17
CA ALA A 267 5.62 3.15 -34.24
C ALA A 267 6.38 3.30 -32.91
N LEU A 268 6.92 2.20 -32.36
CA LEU A 268 7.71 2.22 -31.12
C LEU A 268 9.05 2.94 -31.31
N ILE A 269 9.73 2.74 -32.44
CA ILE A 269 10.97 3.46 -32.77
C ILE A 269 10.68 4.95 -32.91
N GLU A 270 9.61 5.33 -33.62
CA GLU A 270 9.20 6.72 -33.79
C GLU A 270 8.89 7.37 -32.43
N ALA A 271 8.06 6.73 -31.61
CA ALA A 271 7.71 7.22 -30.28
C ALA A 271 8.94 7.40 -29.36
N THR A 272 9.87 6.44 -29.41
CA THR A 272 11.12 6.49 -28.64
C THR A 272 12.00 7.65 -29.07
N ASN A 273 12.20 7.82 -30.38
CA ASN A 273 13.01 8.92 -30.92
C ASN A 273 12.35 10.29 -30.68
N LYS A 274 11.02 10.34 -30.74
CA LYS A 274 10.24 11.55 -30.41
C LYS A 274 10.42 11.95 -28.96
N LEU A 275 10.39 10.99 -28.02
CA LEU A 275 10.59 11.27 -26.60
C LEU A 275 11.97 11.87 -26.30
N VAL A 276 13.02 11.39 -26.98
CA VAL A 276 14.38 11.92 -26.83
C VAL A 276 14.51 13.36 -27.31
N LYS A 277 13.84 13.69 -28.42
CA LYS A 277 13.80 15.06 -28.97
C LYS A 277 12.90 16.00 -28.16
N SER A 278 11.82 15.45 -27.59
CA SER A 278 10.77 16.18 -26.88
C SER A 278 10.39 15.45 -25.58
N PRO A 279 11.22 15.55 -24.52
CA PRO A 279 11.02 14.87 -23.25
C PRO A 279 9.67 15.15 -22.58
N GLU A 280 9.05 16.30 -22.85
CA GLU A 280 7.71 16.70 -22.36
C GLU A 280 6.60 15.75 -22.81
N THR A 281 6.84 14.95 -23.85
CA THR A 281 5.90 13.96 -24.36
C THR A 281 5.87 12.65 -23.56
N TYR A 282 6.62 12.56 -22.45
CA TYR A 282 6.79 11.33 -21.67
C TYR A 282 5.46 10.72 -21.16
N VAL A 283 4.43 11.54 -20.92
CA VAL A 283 3.12 11.03 -20.46
C VAL A 283 2.49 10.12 -21.51
N ASN A 284 2.48 10.55 -22.78
CA ASN A 284 1.95 9.75 -23.89
C ASN A 284 2.80 8.50 -24.11
N PHE A 285 4.12 8.61 -23.92
CA PHE A 285 5.04 7.47 -24.02
C PHE A 285 4.79 6.42 -22.92
N LEU A 286 4.54 6.85 -21.68
CA LEU A 286 4.18 5.94 -20.58
C LEU A 286 2.79 5.31 -20.78
N GLU A 287 1.85 6.02 -21.40
CA GLU A 287 0.55 5.45 -21.79
C GLU A 287 0.76 4.31 -22.80
N LEU A 288 1.61 4.52 -23.81
CA LEU A 288 1.96 3.50 -24.80
C LEU A 288 2.62 2.26 -24.17
N ALA A 289 3.43 2.45 -23.12
CA ALA A 289 4.08 1.36 -22.40
C ALA A 289 3.07 0.37 -21.79
N LYS A 290 1.92 0.84 -21.31
CA LYS A 290 0.87 -0.03 -20.73
C LYS A 290 0.35 -1.06 -21.73
N ASN A 291 0.29 -0.70 -23.02
CA ASN A 291 -0.19 -1.59 -24.07
C ASN A 291 0.80 -2.72 -24.39
N HIS A 292 2.03 -2.68 -23.85
CA HIS A 292 3.10 -3.62 -24.14
C HIS A 292 3.53 -4.44 -22.91
N GLU A 293 2.67 -4.52 -21.88
CA GLU A 293 3.01 -5.14 -20.60
C GLU A 293 3.33 -6.64 -20.71
N ALA A 294 2.70 -7.34 -21.64
CA ALA A 294 2.94 -8.77 -21.87
C ALA A 294 4.13 -9.07 -22.79
N VAL A 295 4.64 -8.09 -23.54
CA VAL A 295 5.66 -8.31 -24.57
C VAL A 295 7.01 -8.62 -23.91
N ALA A 296 7.59 -9.77 -24.28
CA ALA A 296 8.83 -10.30 -23.74
C ALA A 296 8.87 -10.32 -22.21
N GLY A 297 7.82 -10.87 -21.59
CA GLY A 297 7.73 -10.99 -20.13
C GLY A 297 7.72 -9.63 -19.41
N GLY A 298 7.31 -8.56 -20.11
CA GLY A 298 7.27 -7.20 -19.57
C GLY A 298 8.58 -6.43 -19.65
N LYS A 299 9.61 -6.97 -20.33
CA LYS A 299 10.91 -6.34 -20.52
C LYS A 299 10.81 -5.04 -21.32
N LEU A 300 10.01 -5.03 -22.39
CA LEU A 300 9.78 -3.84 -23.22
C LEU A 300 9.17 -2.71 -22.38
N THR A 301 8.13 -3.02 -21.60
CA THR A 301 7.48 -2.05 -20.70
C THR A 301 8.45 -1.52 -19.65
N ALA A 302 9.29 -2.37 -19.07
CA ALA A 302 10.25 -1.95 -18.05
C ALA A 302 11.25 -0.94 -18.61
N TYR A 303 11.78 -1.17 -19.82
CA TYR A 303 12.66 -0.21 -20.47
C TYR A 303 11.93 1.07 -20.89
N MET A 304 10.71 0.98 -21.43
CA MET A 304 9.90 2.17 -21.74
C MET A 304 9.64 3.02 -20.49
N MET A 305 9.37 2.39 -19.34
CA MET A 305 9.26 3.10 -18.06
C MET A 305 10.58 3.78 -17.65
N LEU A 306 11.73 3.16 -17.91
CA LEU A 306 13.04 3.74 -17.61
C LEU A 306 13.28 5.02 -18.42
N LEU A 307 13.07 4.98 -19.74
CA LEU A 307 13.25 6.16 -20.60
C LEU A 307 12.22 7.26 -20.29
N GLY A 308 10.95 6.88 -20.07
CA GLY A 308 9.90 7.81 -19.64
C GLY A 308 10.22 8.47 -18.28
N GLY A 309 10.81 7.72 -17.35
CA GLY A 309 11.25 8.23 -16.05
C GLY A 309 12.39 9.26 -16.18
N TRP A 310 13.38 8.99 -17.03
CA TRP A 310 14.43 9.96 -17.35
C TRP A 310 13.90 11.22 -18.04
N ALA A 311 13.00 11.08 -19.00
CA ALA A 311 12.34 12.23 -19.65
C ALA A 311 11.53 13.06 -18.64
N ALA A 312 10.81 12.39 -17.71
CA ALA A 312 10.13 13.05 -16.60
C ALA A 312 11.12 13.78 -15.67
N LYS A 313 12.27 13.18 -15.38
CA LYS A 313 13.33 13.78 -14.54
C LYS A 313 13.89 15.06 -15.17
N ILE A 314 14.13 15.05 -16.48
CA ILE A 314 14.61 16.20 -17.25
C ILE A 314 13.57 17.33 -17.25
N THR A 315 12.29 17.00 -17.46
CA THR A 315 11.22 18.00 -17.66
C THR A 315 10.67 18.58 -16.37
N THR A 316 10.64 17.80 -15.29
CA THR A 316 9.99 18.20 -14.03
C THR A 316 10.97 18.52 -12.91
N ALA A 317 12.29 18.54 -13.18
CA ALA A 317 13.35 18.78 -12.21
C ALA A 317 13.16 18.02 -10.87
N GLY A 318 12.67 16.77 -10.95
CA GLY A 318 11.84 16.23 -9.86
C GLY A 318 12.05 14.76 -9.50
N SER A 319 11.66 14.47 -8.25
CA SER A 319 11.58 13.15 -7.59
C SER A 319 10.63 12.17 -8.29
N ARG A 320 9.70 12.66 -9.11
CA ARG A 320 8.80 11.81 -9.91
C ARG A 320 9.58 10.98 -10.94
N GLY A 321 10.57 11.58 -11.60
CA GLY A 321 11.41 10.87 -12.54
C GLY A 321 12.25 9.79 -11.85
N ASP A 322 12.80 10.11 -10.67
CA ASP A 322 13.56 9.15 -9.85
C ASP A 322 12.74 7.94 -9.46
N LEU A 323 11.47 8.12 -9.07
CA LEU A 323 10.59 7.00 -8.72
C LEU A 323 10.29 6.10 -9.91
N TRP A 324 10.09 6.67 -11.10
CA TRP A 324 9.90 5.87 -12.33
C TRP A 324 11.16 5.11 -12.71
N ILE A 325 12.33 5.75 -12.61
CA ILE A 325 13.63 5.11 -12.86
C ILE A 325 13.85 3.95 -11.88
N GLN A 326 13.58 4.17 -10.59
CA GLN A 326 13.70 3.14 -9.56
C GLN A 326 12.79 1.93 -9.87
N LYS A 327 11.50 2.17 -10.09
CA LYS A 327 10.53 1.11 -10.43
C LYS A 327 10.91 0.34 -11.69
N ALA A 328 11.39 1.05 -12.71
CA ALA A 328 11.86 0.42 -13.94
C ALA A 328 13.06 -0.50 -13.66
N ASN A 329 14.05 -0.03 -12.88
CA ASN A 329 15.21 -0.83 -12.51
C ASN A 329 14.85 -2.05 -11.65
N GLU A 330 13.92 -1.92 -10.71
CA GLU A 330 13.41 -3.05 -9.93
C GLU A 330 12.74 -4.09 -10.83
N LYS A 331 11.90 -3.66 -11.77
CA LYS A 331 11.26 -4.56 -12.74
C LYS A 331 12.29 -5.24 -13.65
N ILE A 332 13.31 -4.52 -14.12
CA ILE A 332 14.42 -5.09 -14.90
C ILE A 332 15.18 -6.16 -14.09
N LYS A 333 15.48 -5.89 -12.82
CA LYS A 333 16.14 -6.87 -11.93
C LYS A 333 15.29 -8.12 -11.73
N GLN A 334 13.99 -7.95 -11.48
CA GLN A 334 13.07 -9.09 -11.32
C GLN A 334 13.03 -9.96 -12.59
N ILE A 335 12.93 -9.34 -13.77
CA ILE A 335 12.95 -10.04 -15.05
C ILE A 335 14.26 -10.81 -15.23
N ALA A 336 15.41 -10.18 -14.93
CA ALA A 336 16.71 -10.84 -15.02
C ALA A 336 16.81 -12.07 -14.11
N SER A 337 16.31 -11.99 -12.87
CA SER A 337 16.28 -13.14 -11.96
C SER A 337 15.37 -14.28 -12.47
N ILE A 338 14.24 -13.95 -13.09
CA ILE A 338 13.35 -14.94 -13.70
C ILE A 338 14.02 -15.62 -14.91
N GLU A 339 14.69 -14.84 -15.77
CA GLU A 339 15.45 -15.36 -16.92
C GLU A 339 16.58 -16.30 -16.46
N GLU A 340 17.34 -15.92 -15.43
CA GLU A 340 18.40 -16.75 -14.84
C GLU A 340 17.86 -18.06 -14.24
N PHE A 341 16.72 -18.00 -13.54
CA PHE A 341 16.07 -19.18 -13.01
C PHE A 341 15.57 -20.11 -14.12
N ALA A 342 14.99 -19.56 -15.18
CA ALA A 342 14.54 -20.32 -16.35
C ALA A 342 15.72 -21.00 -17.07
N GLU A 343 16.84 -20.29 -17.21
CA GLU A 343 18.07 -20.82 -17.79
C GLU A 343 18.66 -21.95 -16.95
N THR A 344 18.74 -21.77 -15.63
CA THR A 344 19.22 -22.81 -14.71
C THR A 344 18.34 -24.05 -14.77
N SER A 345 17.02 -23.86 -14.85
CA SER A 345 16.05 -24.94 -15.00
C SER A 345 16.23 -25.70 -16.31
N ARG A 346 16.44 -25.00 -17.43
CA ARG A 346 16.72 -25.63 -18.73
C ARG A 346 18.00 -26.48 -18.70
N ARG A 347 19.08 -25.96 -18.12
CA ARG A 347 20.35 -26.70 -17.96
C ARG A 347 20.19 -27.96 -17.13
N ARG A 348 19.41 -27.91 -16.04
CA ARG A 348 19.14 -29.09 -15.20
C ARG A 348 18.32 -30.16 -15.92
N LEU A 349 17.45 -29.75 -16.85
CA LEU A 349 16.62 -30.64 -17.63
C LEU A 349 17.31 -31.16 -18.90
N GLY A 350 18.52 -30.68 -19.22
CA GLY A 350 19.23 -31.04 -20.45
C GLY A 350 18.57 -30.51 -21.72
N LEU A 351 17.83 -29.39 -21.62
CA LEU A 351 17.14 -28.71 -22.71
C LEU A 351 17.98 -27.61 -23.36
#